data_AF-A0A7K3Y4T9-F1
#
_entry.id   AF-A0A7K3Y4T9-F1
#
_cell.length_a   1.000
_cell.length_b   1.000
_cell.length_c   1.000
_cell.angle_alpha   90.00
_cell.angle_beta   90.00
_cell.angle_gamma   90.00
#
_symmetry.space_group_name_H-M   'P 1'
#
loop_
_entity.id
_entity.type
_entity.pdbx_description
1 polymer ?
#
loop_
_entity_poly.entity_id
_entity_poly.type
_entity_poly.pdbx_seq_one_letter_code
_entity_poly.pdbx_strand_id
1 'polypeptide(L)'
;MEGVLDRIARAPDGVVLTTGRLGLRYSRLLFPERVAILVGSKLTEALQVMDGDTTICGLPGLILKFMNPDVLDGTGCATVEELSMTPGWDDVARREIAAFQERYPHVRVVLVNRVGKVIGESP
;
A
#
# COMPACT_ATOMS: atom_id res chain seq x y z
N MET A 1 19.63 21.02 4.92
CA MET A 1 18.49 20.27 5.51
C MET A 1 18.17 19.17 4.53
N GLU A 2 18.66 17.96 4.81
CA GLU A 2 18.53 16.80 3.92
C GLU A 2 17.06 16.35 3.89
N GLY A 3 16.44 16.37 2.71
CA GLY A 3 15.01 16.12 2.55
C GLY A 3 14.67 14.63 2.60
N VAL A 4 13.40 14.31 2.90
CA VAL A 4 12.88 12.92 2.83
C VAL A 4 13.15 12.29 1.45
N LEU A 5 13.15 13.10 0.39
CA LEU A 5 13.42 12.68 -1.00
C LEU A 5 14.88 12.21 -1.22
N ASP A 6 15.86 12.86 -0.60
CA ASP A 6 17.28 12.45 -0.71
C ASP A 6 17.53 11.10 -0.02
N ARG A 7 16.82 10.83 1.08
CA ARG A 7 16.87 9.54 1.78
C ARG A 7 16.19 8.42 0.99
N ILE A 8 15.19 8.75 0.18
CA ILE A 8 14.52 7.81 -0.74
C ILE A 8 15.46 7.40 -1.86
N ALA A 9 16.11 8.38 -2.50
CA ALA A 9 16.98 8.16 -3.66
C ALA A 9 18.23 7.32 -3.36
N ARG A 10 18.64 7.23 -2.09
CA ARG A 10 19.87 6.54 -1.65
C ARG A 10 19.61 5.21 -0.91
N ALA A 11 18.36 4.77 -0.76
CA ALA A 11 18.06 3.51 -0.07
C ALA A 11 18.33 2.32 -1.00
N PRO A 12 19.42 1.55 -0.79
CA PRO A 12 19.81 0.48 -1.72
C PRO A 12 18.79 -0.67 -1.75
N ASP A 13 18.06 -0.86 -0.66
CA ASP A 13 17.07 -1.94 -0.50
C ASP A 13 15.64 -1.51 -0.89
N GLY A 14 15.48 -0.31 -1.47
CA GLY A 14 14.18 0.27 -1.81
C GLY A 14 13.45 0.91 -0.61
N VAL A 15 12.22 1.37 -0.84
CA VAL A 15 11.42 2.07 0.19
C VAL A 15 10.05 1.44 0.36
N VAL A 16 9.46 1.69 1.53
CA VAL A 16 8.10 1.29 1.84
C VAL A 16 7.24 2.53 2.05
N LEU A 17 6.32 2.77 1.13
CA LEU A 17 5.38 3.87 1.19
C LEU A 17 4.13 3.46 1.96
N THR A 18 3.57 4.40 2.72
CA THR A 18 2.30 4.21 3.43
C THR A 18 1.46 5.47 3.47
N THR A 19 0.15 5.29 3.57
CA THR A 19 -0.83 6.39 3.61
C THR A 19 -1.19 6.83 5.03
N GLY A 20 -0.76 6.10 6.08
CA GLY A 20 -1.16 6.41 7.45
C GLY A 20 -0.22 5.88 8.53
N ARG A 21 -0.42 6.36 9.76
CA ARG A 21 0.47 6.07 10.90
C ARG A 21 0.53 4.59 11.29
N LEU A 22 -0.61 3.88 11.23
CA LEU A 22 -0.61 2.42 11.50
C LEU A 22 0.15 1.66 10.42
N GLY A 23 -0.04 2.02 9.15
CA GLY A 23 0.72 1.45 8.05
C GLY A 23 2.22 1.71 8.20
N LEU A 24 2.63 2.90 8.69
CA LEU A 24 4.04 3.21 8.98
C LEU A 24 4.61 2.30 10.06
N ARG A 25 3.86 2.08 11.13
CA ARG A 25 4.26 1.15 12.20
C ARG A 25 4.49 -0.25 11.65
N TYR A 26 3.55 -0.79 10.87
CA TYR A 26 3.68 -2.15 10.32
C TYR A 26 4.75 -2.24 9.25
N SER A 27 4.94 -1.20 8.44
CA SER A 27 6.01 -1.15 7.44
C SER A 27 7.38 -1.33 8.09
N ARG A 28 7.63 -0.66 9.23
CA ARG A 28 8.89 -0.80 9.98
C ARG A 28 9.10 -2.19 10.60
N LEU A 29 8.01 -2.90 10.93
CA LEU A 29 8.08 -4.24 11.51
C LEU A 29 8.27 -5.31 10.43
N LEU A 30 7.57 -5.17 9.30
CA LEU A 30 7.60 -6.14 8.20
C LEU A 30 8.80 -5.95 7.27
N PHE A 31 9.36 -4.74 7.23
CA PHE A 31 10.48 -4.37 6.37
C PHE A 31 11.56 -3.63 7.16
N PRO A 32 12.20 -4.27 8.15
CA PRO A 32 13.16 -3.61 9.04
C PRO A 32 14.38 -3.05 8.30
N GLU A 33 14.74 -3.65 7.17
CA GLU A 33 15.89 -3.23 6.34
C GLU A 33 15.55 -2.12 5.33
N ARG A 34 14.27 -1.74 5.19
CA ARG A 34 13.84 -0.72 4.21
C ARG A 34 13.40 0.57 4.88
N VAL A 35 13.57 1.69 4.18
CA VAL A 35 13.11 3.00 4.68
C VAL A 35 11.58 3.10 4.52
N ALA A 36 10.86 3.12 5.65
CA ALA A 36 9.41 3.31 5.66
C ALA A 36 9.01 4.79 5.77
N ILE A 37 8.11 5.24 4.89
CA ILE A 37 7.77 6.65 4.69
C ILE A 37 6.26 6.85 4.60
N LEU A 38 5.75 7.75 5.46
CA LEU A 38 4.36 8.18 5.42
C LEU A 38 4.20 9.30 4.40
N VAL A 39 3.59 8.97 3.26
CA VAL A 39 3.32 9.92 2.16
C VAL A 39 1.89 10.46 2.20
N GLY A 40 0.96 9.75 2.86
CA GLY A 40 -0.41 10.21 3.03
C GLY A 40 -1.12 10.40 1.68
N SER A 41 -1.67 11.59 1.44
CA SER A 41 -2.32 11.95 0.18
C SER A 41 -1.36 12.12 -1.00
N LYS A 42 -0.03 12.21 -0.75
CA LYS A 42 0.98 12.43 -1.79
C LYS A 42 1.47 11.13 -2.44
N LEU A 43 0.65 10.08 -2.43
CA LEU A 43 1.05 8.76 -2.91
C LEU A 43 1.28 8.77 -4.42
N THR A 44 0.46 9.48 -5.20
CA THR A 44 0.65 9.62 -6.65
C THR A 44 2.00 10.25 -6.97
N GLU A 45 2.31 11.39 -6.35
CA GLU A 45 3.54 12.13 -6.58
C GLU A 45 4.76 11.31 -6.14
N ALA A 46 4.65 10.57 -5.04
CA ALA A 46 5.70 9.67 -4.59
C ALA A 46 5.98 8.56 -5.61
N LEU A 47 4.94 7.95 -6.19
CA LEU A 47 5.08 6.90 -7.20
C LEU A 47 5.68 7.41 -8.52
N GLN A 48 5.48 8.69 -8.87
CA GLN A 48 6.02 9.28 -10.09
C GLN A 48 7.52 9.58 -10.04
N VAL A 49 8.07 9.85 -8.85
CA VAL A 49 9.48 10.23 -8.68
C VAL A 49 10.36 9.04 -8.29
N MET A 50 9.76 7.87 -8.13
CA MET A 50 10.43 6.67 -7.67
C MET A 50 10.91 5.82 -8.84
N ASP A 51 12.22 5.52 -8.84
CA ASP A 51 12.90 4.85 -9.95
C ASP A 51 13.48 3.48 -9.54
N GLY A 52 12.80 2.76 -8.64
CA GLY A 52 13.27 1.49 -8.10
C GLY A 52 12.26 0.70 -7.28
N ASP A 53 12.74 -0.34 -6.59
CA ASP A 53 11.94 -1.26 -5.78
C ASP A 53 11.08 -0.53 -4.74
N THR A 54 9.78 -0.50 -5.01
CA THR A 54 8.80 0.22 -4.20
C THR A 54 7.82 -0.76 -3.60
N THR A 55 7.60 -0.69 -2.29
CA THR A 55 6.49 -1.39 -1.64
C THR A 55 5.49 -0.39 -1.09
N ILE A 56 4.19 -0.56 -1.38
CA ILE A 56 3.12 0.10 -0.63
C ILE A 56 2.69 -0.84 0.49
N CYS A 57 2.75 -0.39 1.75
CA CYS A 57 2.32 -1.18 2.90
C CYS A 57 1.36 -0.41 3.81
N GLY A 58 0.21 -1.00 4.15
CA GLY A 58 -0.72 -0.38 5.09
C GLY A 58 -2.11 -0.99 5.11
N LEU A 59 -3.03 -0.25 5.72
CA LEU A 59 -4.41 -0.72 5.85
C LEU A 59 -5.14 -0.62 4.50
N PRO A 60 -6.02 -1.60 4.18
CA PRO A 60 -6.77 -1.64 2.93
C PRO A 60 -7.50 -0.35 2.57
N GLY A 61 -8.12 0.33 3.56
CA GLY A 61 -9.09 1.38 3.28
C GLY A 61 -8.61 2.51 2.39
N LEU A 62 -7.43 3.08 2.68
CA LEU A 62 -6.88 4.15 1.84
C LEU A 62 -6.16 3.63 0.61
N ILE A 63 -5.51 2.46 0.72
CA ILE A 63 -4.73 1.89 -0.39
C ILE A 63 -5.66 1.42 -1.51
N LEU A 64 -6.72 0.66 -1.19
CA LEU A 64 -7.68 0.19 -2.19
C LEU A 64 -8.47 1.35 -2.81
N LYS A 65 -8.88 2.36 -2.02
CA LYS A 65 -9.54 3.56 -2.57
C LYS A 65 -8.63 4.39 -3.47
N PHE A 66 -7.33 4.38 -3.22
CA PHE A 66 -6.35 4.99 -4.10
C PHE A 66 -6.21 4.21 -5.42
N MET A 67 -6.20 2.88 -5.36
CA MET A 67 -6.14 2.01 -6.54
C MET A 67 -7.39 2.13 -7.38
N ASN A 68 -8.55 2.11 -6.73
CA ASN A 68 -9.88 2.15 -7.30
C ASN A 68 -10.84 2.86 -6.32
N PRO A 69 -11.30 4.09 -6.61
CA PRO A 69 -12.20 4.82 -5.72
C PRO A 69 -13.56 4.12 -5.55
N ASP A 70 -13.95 3.30 -6.53
CA ASP A 70 -15.24 2.60 -6.60
C ASP A 70 -15.13 1.14 -6.13
N VAL A 71 -14.08 0.78 -5.38
CA VAL A 71 -13.80 -0.60 -4.93
C VAL A 71 -14.95 -1.25 -4.12
N LEU A 72 -15.85 -0.46 -3.55
CA LEU A 72 -17.00 -0.95 -2.78
C LEU A 72 -18.24 -1.20 -3.64
N ASP A 73 -18.26 -0.76 -4.89
CA ASP A 73 -19.43 -0.89 -5.74
C ASP A 73 -19.80 -2.35 -5.99
N GLY A 74 -21.07 -2.67 -5.79
CA GLY A 74 -21.59 -4.04 -5.93
C GLY A 74 -21.17 -5.01 -4.81
N THR A 75 -20.38 -4.58 -3.82
CA THR A 75 -19.96 -5.46 -2.70
C THR A 75 -21.00 -5.56 -1.58
N GLY A 76 -21.89 -4.56 -1.47
CA GLY A 76 -22.83 -4.43 -0.36
C GLY A 76 -22.21 -3.92 0.94
N CYS A 77 -20.89 -3.66 0.98
CA CYS A 77 -20.20 -3.15 2.15
C CYS A 77 -20.15 -1.63 2.16
N ALA A 78 -20.32 -1.02 3.34
CA ALA A 78 -20.20 0.42 3.53
C ALA A 78 -18.74 0.88 3.64
N THR A 79 -17.84 -0.03 4.05
CA THR A 79 -16.42 0.26 4.23
C THR A 79 -15.53 -0.86 3.73
N VAL A 80 -14.29 -0.53 3.40
CA VAL A 80 -13.28 -1.53 3.03
C VAL A 80 -12.92 -2.42 4.21
N GLU A 81 -13.03 -1.93 5.44
CA GLU A 81 -12.83 -2.75 6.63
C GLU A 81 -13.88 -3.85 6.73
N GLU A 82 -15.15 -3.51 6.54
CA GLU A 82 -16.24 -4.48 6.46
C GLU A 82 -16.00 -5.49 5.33
N LEU A 83 -15.65 -5.00 4.14
CA LEU A 83 -15.31 -5.86 2.99
C LEU A 83 -14.20 -6.86 3.34
N SER A 84 -13.17 -6.44 4.08
CA SER A 84 -12.04 -7.31 4.48
C SER A 84 -12.40 -8.44 5.44
N MET A 85 -13.60 -8.40 6.02
CA MET A 85 -14.14 -9.45 6.88
C MET A 85 -15.09 -10.39 6.13
N THR A 86 -15.38 -10.13 4.85
CA THR A 86 -16.27 -10.96 4.03
C THR A 86 -15.51 -12.08 3.30
N PRO A 87 -16.18 -13.17 2.91
CA PRO A 87 -15.58 -14.19 2.06
C PRO A 87 -15.11 -13.68 0.68
N GLY A 88 -15.65 -12.56 0.19
CA GLY A 88 -15.27 -11.98 -1.11
C GLY A 88 -13.99 -11.15 -1.07
N TRP A 89 -13.37 -10.97 0.10
CA TRP A 89 -12.18 -10.14 0.28
C TRP A 89 -11.04 -10.55 -0.64
N ASP A 90 -10.68 -11.83 -0.67
CA ASP A 90 -9.51 -12.31 -1.41
C ASP A 90 -9.64 -12.04 -2.92
N ASP A 91 -10.86 -12.15 -3.45
CA ASP A 91 -11.15 -11.90 -4.85
C ASP A 91 -11.05 -10.41 -5.19
N VAL A 92 -11.62 -9.54 -4.35
CA VAL A 92 -11.52 -8.10 -4.55
C VAL A 92 -10.08 -7.63 -4.40
N ALA A 93 -9.39 -8.01 -3.33
CA ALA A 93 -8.01 -7.61 -3.08
C ALA A 93 -7.09 -8.03 -4.24
N ARG A 94 -7.20 -9.28 -4.71
CA ARG A 94 -6.41 -9.78 -5.83
C ARG A 94 -6.69 -9.04 -7.13
N ARG A 95 -7.97 -8.79 -7.44
CA ARG A 95 -8.40 -8.04 -8.63
C ARG A 95 -7.83 -6.62 -8.63
N GLU A 96 -7.99 -5.89 -7.54
CA GLU A 96 -7.54 -4.50 -7.45
C GLU A 96 -6.01 -4.39 -7.45
N ILE A 97 -5.31 -5.31 -6.78
CA ILE A 97 -3.84 -5.37 -6.79
C ILE A 97 -3.34 -5.63 -8.22
N ALA A 98 -3.92 -6.60 -8.93
CA ALA A 98 -3.53 -6.91 -10.31
C ALA A 98 -3.74 -5.70 -11.23
N ALA A 99 -4.92 -5.07 -11.19
CA ALA A 99 -5.22 -3.87 -11.98
C ALA A 99 -4.34 -2.65 -11.61
N PHE A 100 -3.87 -2.59 -10.36
CA PHE A 100 -2.90 -1.57 -9.94
C PHE A 100 -1.51 -1.86 -10.51
N GLN A 101 -1.07 -3.12 -10.51
CA GLN A 101 0.23 -3.52 -11.04
C GLN A 101 0.32 -3.43 -12.57
N GLU A 102 -0.79 -3.46 -13.30
CA GLU A 102 -0.80 -3.10 -14.72
C GLU A 102 -0.35 -1.65 -14.97
N ARG A 103 -0.66 -0.74 -14.04
CA ARG A 103 -0.25 0.68 -14.09
C ARG A 103 1.11 0.93 -13.45
N TYR A 104 1.46 0.15 -12.44
CA TYR A 104 2.68 0.27 -11.65
C TYR A 104 3.38 -1.09 -11.47
N PRO A 105 3.99 -1.64 -12.54
CA PRO A 105 4.49 -3.03 -12.55
C PRO A 105 5.64 -3.30 -11.57
N HIS A 106 6.38 -2.26 -11.18
CA HIS A 106 7.50 -2.38 -10.23
C HIS A 106 7.10 -2.11 -8.77
N VAL A 107 5.80 -1.93 -8.49
CA VAL A 107 5.31 -1.64 -7.14
C VAL A 107 4.71 -2.90 -6.53
N ARG A 108 5.32 -3.36 -5.42
CA ARG A 108 4.76 -4.41 -4.56
C ARG A 108 3.67 -3.82 -3.66
N VAL A 109 2.59 -4.53 -3.45
CA VAL A 109 1.51 -4.13 -2.52
C VAL A 109 1.43 -5.10 -1.36
N VAL A 110 1.36 -4.60 -0.13
CA VAL A 110 1.14 -5.39 1.09
C VAL A 110 0.04 -4.74 1.93
N LEU A 111 -1.10 -5.41 2.01
CA LEU A 111 -2.26 -4.98 2.79
C LEU A 111 -2.25 -5.69 4.15
N VAL A 112 -2.34 -4.92 5.22
CA VAL A 112 -2.35 -5.42 6.60
C VAL A 112 -3.62 -5.03 7.34
N ASN A 113 -4.13 -5.92 8.18
CA ASN A 113 -5.25 -5.60 9.06
C ASN A 113 -4.81 -4.77 10.29
N ARG A 114 -5.77 -4.40 11.15
CA ARG A 114 -5.53 -3.59 12.35
C ARG A 114 -4.64 -4.24 13.41
N VAL A 115 -4.36 -5.55 13.32
CA VAL A 115 -3.42 -6.25 14.20
C VAL A 115 -2.06 -6.48 13.55
N GLY A 116 -1.88 -6.11 12.27
CA GLY A 116 -0.61 -6.23 11.54
C GLY A 116 -0.44 -7.53 10.78
N LYS A 117 -1.48 -8.37 10.69
CA LYS A 117 -1.46 -9.56 9.85
C LYS A 117 -1.60 -9.14 8.39
N VAL A 118 -0.75 -9.69 7.51
CA VAL A 118 -0.92 -9.57 6.06
C VAL A 118 -2.21 -10.28 5.66
N ILE A 119 -3.08 -9.55 4.96
CA ILE A 119 -4.38 -10.03 4.48
C ILE A 119 -4.51 -9.92 2.96
N GLY A 120 -3.52 -9.36 2.27
CA GLY A 120 -3.46 -9.37 0.82
C GLY A 120 -2.11 -8.85 0.38
N GLU A 121 -1.51 -9.45 -0.64
CA GLU A 121 -0.24 -8.99 -1.19
C GLU A 121 -0.16 -9.30 -2.68
N SER A 122 0.65 -8.52 -3.38
CA SER A 122 1.04 -8.85 -4.75
C SER A 122 1.93 -10.11 -4.78
N PRO A 123 1.91 -10.88 -5.89
CA PRO A 123 2.80 -12.02 -6.10
C PRO A 123 4.29 -11.68 -5.97
#